data_AF-A0A9D7JV15-F1
#
_entry.id   AF-A0A9D7JV15-F1
#
_cell.length_a   1.000
_cell.length_b   1.000
_cell.length_c   1.000
_cell.angle_alpha   90.00
_cell.angle_beta   90.00
_cell.angle_gamma   90.00
#
_symmetry.space_group_name_H-M   'P 1'
#
loop_
_entity.id
_entity.type
_entity.pdbx_description
1 polymer ?
#
loop_
_entity_poly.entity_id
_entity_poly.type
_entity_poly.pdbx_seq_one_letter_code
_entity_poly.pdbx_strand_id
1 'polypeptide(L)'
;MQTKRFSTTETIMGLIFMAAIVWFIFFLFKSIYSILALAAPFLIIAALVINRKVVLSYGKMVLGLLQKNTITGVLAVLLTIFAFPFVAAILLALAIMNKKADTIIEGERLKRDGIPTDFRELSSAPKKEYDELFKK
;
A
#
# COMPACT_ATOMS: atom_id res chain seq x y z
N MET A 1 -12.55 54.64 6.14
CA MET A 1 -12.10 53.24 6.34
C MET A 1 -11.73 53.05 7.80
N GLN A 2 -12.53 52.32 8.59
CA GLN A 2 -12.19 51.99 9.98
C GLN A 2 -11.39 50.67 10.01
N THR A 3 -10.12 50.72 10.40
CA THR A 3 -9.31 49.52 10.61
C THR A 3 -9.67 48.92 11.97
N LYS A 4 -10.39 47.78 11.98
CA LYS A 4 -10.58 47.01 13.21
C LYS A 4 -9.21 46.58 13.75
N ARG A 5 -8.77 47.17 14.86
CA ARG A 5 -7.60 46.69 15.59
C ARG A 5 -7.98 45.42 16.33
N PHE A 6 -7.30 44.31 16.03
CA PHE A 6 -7.46 43.08 16.78
C PHE A 6 -6.93 43.28 18.20
N SER A 7 -7.78 42.99 19.19
CA SER A 7 -7.36 42.96 20.59
C SER A 7 -6.48 41.73 20.83
N THR A 8 -5.50 41.85 21.72
CA THR A 8 -4.62 40.75 22.13
C THR A 8 -5.42 39.50 22.54
N THR A 9 -6.61 39.67 23.13
CA THR A 9 -7.51 38.57 23.51
C THR A 9 -8.01 37.77 22.30
N GLU A 10 -8.38 38.44 21.20
CA GLU A 10 -8.86 37.78 19.98
C GLU A 10 -7.73 36.98 19.31
N THR A 11 -6.51 37.52 19.35
CA THR A 11 -5.32 36.82 18.85
C THR A 11 -4.99 35.58 19.68
N ILE A 12 -5.05 35.68 21.00
CA ILE A 12 -4.82 34.54 21.91
C ILE A 12 -5.90 33.47 21.71
N MET A 13 -7.17 33.88 21.58
CA MET A 13 -8.28 32.96 21.38
C MET A 13 -8.17 32.22 20.04
N GLY A 14 -7.79 32.93 18.98
CA GLY A 14 -7.52 32.31 17.67
C GLY A 14 -6.35 31.32 17.71
N LEU A 15 -5.28 31.64 18.45
CA LEU A 15 -4.12 30.75 18.61
C LEU A 15 -4.49 29.47 19.38
N ILE A 16 -5.27 29.60 20.46
CA ILE A 16 -5.76 28.44 21.24
C ILE A 16 -6.66 27.56 20.38
N PHE A 17 -7.56 28.15 19.59
CA PHE A 17 -8.43 27.41 18.69
C PHE A 17 -7.64 26.65 17.61
N MET A 18 -6.63 27.29 17.02
CA MET A 18 -5.72 26.64 16.07
C MET A 18 -4.95 25.49 16.72
N ALA A 19 -4.44 25.68 17.94
CA ALA A 19 -3.76 24.63 18.69
C ALA A 19 -4.70 23.44 18.99
N ALA A 20 -5.96 23.70 19.34
CA ALA A 20 -6.97 22.67 19.56
C ALA A 20 -7.25 21.85 18.29
N ILE A 21 -7.35 22.49 17.12
CA ILE A 21 -7.53 21.79 15.83
C ILE A 21 -6.31 20.91 15.52
N VAL A 22 -5.09 21.43 15.68
CA VAL A 22 -3.86 20.67 15.43
C VAL A 22 -3.79 19.46 16.37
N TRP A 23 -4.13 19.65 17.65
CA TRP A 23 -4.18 18.57 18.63
C TRP A 23 -5.21 17.49 18.26
N PHE A 24 -6.39 17.91 17.81
CA PHE A 24 -7.44 16.99 17.37
C PHE A 24 -7.01 16.18 16.13
N ILE A 25 -6.43 16.84 15.12
CA ILE A 25 -5.88 16.15 13.94
C ILE A 25 -4.79 15.17 14.35
N PHE A 26 -3.87 15.58 15.22
CA PHE A 26 -2.80 14.71 15.72
C PHE A 26 -3.37 13.46 16.42
N PHE A 27 -4.46 13.59 17.17
CA PHE A 27 -5.14 12.47 17.80
C PHE A 27 -5.72 11.48 16.77
N LEU A 28 -6.33 11.99 15.68
CA LEU A 28 -6.83 11.15 14.59
C LEU A 28 -5.69 10.41 13.88
N PHE A 29 -4.62 11.12 13.54
CA PHE A 29 -3.43 10.53 12.92
C PHE A 29 -2.83 9.45 13.81
N LYS A 30 -2.66 9.71 15.12
CA LYS A 30 -2.16 8.73 16.08
C LYS A 30 -3.04 7.48 16.15
N SER A 31 -4.36 7.66 16.14
CA SER A 31 -5.31 6.55 16.19
C SER A 31 -5.22 5.66 14.96
N ILE A 32 -5.25 6.25 13.76
CA ILE A 32 -5.10 5.54 12.49
C ILE A 32 -3.73 4.86 12.42
N TYR A 33 -2.67 5.59 12.77
CA TYR A 33 -1.31 5.07 12.76
C TYR A 33 -1.16 3.86 13.68
N SER A 34 -1.75 3.88 14.87
CA SER A 34 -1.69 2.77 15.83
C SER A 34 -2.32 1.49 15.27
N ILE A 35 -3.54 1.60 14.72
CA ILE A 35 -4.24 0.47 14.09
C ILE A 35 -3.44 -0.04 12.89
N LEU A 36 -2.95 0.88 12.06
CA LEU A 36 -2.18 0.54 10.88
C LEU A 36 -0.85 -0.12 11.24
N ALA A 37 -0.20 0.32 12.32
CA ALA A 37 1.06 -0.25 12.79
C ALA A 37 0.88 -1.68 13.29
N LEU A 38 -0.23 -1.95 13.99
CA LEU A 38 -0.59 -3.31 14.39
C LEU A 38 -0.90 -4.19 13.18
N ALA A 39 -1.57 -3.66 12.16
CA ALA A 39 -1.89 -4.37 10.92
C ALA A 39 -0.68 -4.52 9.99
N ALA A 40 0.30 -3.63 10.06
CA ALA A 40 1.45 -3.55 9.16
C ALA A 40 2.18 -4.88 8.90
N PRO A 41 2.54 -5.71 9.91
CA PRO A 41 3.17 -7.00 9.64
C PRO A 41 2.27 -7.90 8.76
N PHE A 42 0.97 -7.93 9.02
CA PHE A 42 0.01 -8.68 8.21
C PHE A 42 -0.12 -8.11 6.80
N LEU A 43 -0.12 -6.77 6.66
CA LEU A 43 -0.19 -6.09 5.36
C LEU A 43 1.04 -6.41 4.49
N ILE A 44 2.24 -6.42 5.07
CA ILE A 44 3.47 -6.79 4.36
C ILE A 44 3.41 -8.25 3.89
N ILE A 45 3.00 -9.17 4.77
CA ILE A 45 2.87 -10.60 4.43
C ILE A 45 1.85 -10.77 3.30
N ALA A 46 0.68 -10.14 3.41
CA ALA A 46 -0.35 -10.17 2.38
C ALA A 46 0.16 -9.60 1.04
N ALA A 47 0.90 -8.49 1.06
CA ALA A 47 1.49 -7.91 -0.14
C ALA A 47 2.48 -8.89 -0.81
N LEU A 48 3.29 -9.59 0.00
CA LEU A 48 4.27 -10.56 -0.47
C LEU A 48 3.59 -11.78 -1.13
N VAL A 49 2.50 -12.27 -0.53
CA VAL A 49 1.69 -13.38 -1.07
C VAL A 49 0.98 -12.99 -2.36
N ILE A 50 0.44 -11.76 -2.44
CA ILE A 50 -0.27 -11.28 -3.63
C ILE A 50 0.69 -11.02 -4.79
N ASN A 51 1.75 -10.23 -4.55
CA ASN A 51 2.76 -9.93 -5.55
C ASN A 51 4.11 -9.58 -4.92
N ARG A 52 4.96 -10.59 -4.73
CA ARG A 52 6.34 -10.43 -4.23
C ARG A 52 7.17 -9.40 -5.00
N LYS A 53 6.90 -9.18 -6.29
CA LYS A 53 7.68 -8.25 -7.12
C LYS A 53 7.53 -6.83 -6.60
N VAL A 54 6.36 -6.44 -6.10
CA VAL A 54 6.10 -5.09 -5.59
C VAL A 54 6.95 -4.79 -4.36
N VAL A 55 6.98 -5.71 -3.39
CA VAL A 55 7.78 -5.56 -2.17
C VAL A 55 9.28 -5.53 -2.50
N LEU A 56 9.74 -6.44 -3.37
CA LEU A 56 11.14 -6.48 -3.78
C LEU A 56 11.55 -5.25 -4.61
N SER A 57 10.65 -4.76 -5.47
CA SER A 57 10.88 -3.55 -6.27
C SER A 57 11.03 -2.32 -5.36
N TYR A 58 10.17 -2.21 -4.34
CA TYR A 58 10.30 -1.15 -3.34
C TYR A 58 11.62 -1.23 -2.57
N GLY A 59 12.01 -2.42 -2.10
CA GLY A 59 13.30 -2.60 -1.44
C GLY A 59 14.49 -2.22 -2.34
N LYS A 60 14.45 -2.64 -3.62
CA LYS A 60 15.44 -2.24 -4.63
C LYS A 60 15.46 -0.74 -4.88
N MET A 61 14.29 -0.09 -4.90
CA MET A 61 14.18 1.36 -5.05
C MET A 61 14.88 2.07 -3.87
N VAL A 62 14.62 1.66 -2.63
CA VAL A 62 15.26 2.26 -1.44
C VAL A 62 16.78 2.05 -1.47
N LEU A 63 17.25 0.84 -1.76
CA LEU A 63 18.68 0.57 -1.89
C LEU A 63 19.33 1.33 -3.05
N GLY A 64 18.63 1.45 -4.18
CA GLY A 64 19.07 2.24 -5.33
C GLY A 64 19.19 3.73 -5.01
N LEU A 65 18.29 4.27 -4.17
CA LEU A 65 18.41 5.65 -3.68
C LEU A 65 19.66 5.82 -2.82
N LEU A 66 20.00 4.87 -1.95
CA LEU A 66 21.25 4.90 -1.17
C LEU A 66 22.50 4.92 -2.05
N GLN A 67 22.49 4.11 -3.12
CA GLN A 67 23.63 4.00 -4.04
C GLN A 67 23.76 5.23 -4.96
N LYS A 68 22.65 5.83 -5.38
CA LYS A 68 22.65 6.98 -6.29
C LYS A 68 22.94 8.30 -5.56
N ASN A 69 22.35 8.50 -4.40
CA ASN A 69 22.56 9.68 -3.57
C ASN A 69 22.36 9.29 -2.10
N THR A 70 23.47 9.18 -1.37
CA THR A 70 23.47 8.73 0.03
C THR A 70 22.56 9.57 0.92
N ILE A 71 22.48 10.89 0.72
CA ILE A 71 21.61 11.78 1.52
C ILE A 71 20.14 11.42 1.27
N THR A 72 19.74 11.33 0.01
CA THR A 72 18.36 10.97 -0.36
C THR A 72 18.02 9.56 0.09
N GLY A 73 18.95 8.62 -0.02
CA GLY A 73 18.77 7.25 0.43
C GLY A 73 18.57 7.13 1.94
N VAL A 74 19.41 7.80 2.74
CA VAL A 74 19.26 7.83 4.20
C VAL A 74 17.91 8.44 4.59
N LEU A 75 17.51 9.55 3.94
CA LEU A 75 16.21 10.14 4.17
C LEU A 75 15.07 9.17 3.82
N ALA A 76 15.19 8.43 2.71
CA ALA A 76 14.21 7.43 2.32
C ALA A 76 14.11 6.29 3.35
N VAL A 77 15.23 5.77 3.86
CA VAL A 77 15.22 4.72 4.89
C VAL A 77 14.60 5.22 6.19
N LEU A 78 14.98 6.41 6.64
CA LEU A 78 14.38 7.00 7.84
C LEU A 78 12.87 7.18 7.64
N LEU A 79 12.45 7.71 6.49
CA LEU A 79 11.04 7.85 6.15
C LEU A 79 10.34 6.50 6.16
N THR A 80 10.94 5.44 5.60
CA THR A 80 10.36 4.09 5.62
C THR A 80 10.21 3.55 7.04
N ILE A 81 11.15 3.81 7.95
CA ILE A 81 11.06 3.36 9.34
C ILE A 81 9.94 4.10 10.07
N PHE A 82 9.91 5.43 9.97
CA PHE A 82 8.89 6.26 10.64
C PHE A 82 7.50 6.12 10.01
N ALA A 83 7.42 5.91 8.71
CA ALA A 83 6.18 5.72 7.97
C ALA A 83 5.88 4.25 7.66
N PHE A 84 6.53 3.30 8.34
CA PHE A 84 6.42 1.86 8.06
C PHE A 84 4.98 1.36 7.92
N PRO A 85 4.04 1.75 8.80
CA PRO A 85 2.65 1.31 8.67
C PRO A 85 1.98 1.77 7.38
N PHE A 86 2.25 3.02 6.98
CA PHE A 86 1.74 3.58 5.73
C PHE A 86 2.40 2.92 4.53
N VAL A 87 3.71 2.68 4.58
CA VAL A 87 4.44 1.95 3.53
C VAL A 87 3.84 0.55 3.35
N ALA A 88 3.59 -0.18 4.43
CA ALA A 88 2.97 -1.50 4.38
C ALA A 88 1.60 -1.48 3.71
N ALA A 89 0.75 -0.51 4.06
CA ALA A 89 -0.57 -0.33 3.46
C ALA A 89 -0.49 -0.01 1.96
N ILE A 90 0.41 0.90 1.58
CA ILE A 90 0.65 1.29 0.18
C ILE A 90 1.17 0.08 -0.61
N LEU A 91 2.11 -0.69 -0.07
CA LEU A 91 2.64 -1.88 -0.73
C LEU A 91 1.56 -2.93 -0.98
N LEU A 92 0.65 -3.14 -0.02
CA LEU A 92 -0.49 -4.04 -0.23
C LEU A 92 -1.42 -3.53 -1.33
N ALA A 93 -1.79 -2.23 -1.29
CA ALA A 93 -2.63 -1.63 -2.31
C ALA A 93 -2.02 -1.79 -3.70
N LEU A 94 -0.72 -1.45 -3.85
CA LEU A 94 0.02 -1.63 -5.09
C LEU A 94 0.13 -3.11 -5.51
N ALA A 95 0.27 -4.05 -4.57
CA ALA A 95 0.29 -5.46 -4.88
C ALA A 95 -1.04 -5.94 -5.47
N ILE A 96 -2.16 -5.54 -4.87
CA ILE A 96 -3.50 -5.85 -5.37
C ILE A 96 -3.72 -5.25 -6.76
N MET A 97 -3.35 -3.98 -6.94
CA MET A 97 -3.49 -3.28 -8.23
C MET A 97 -2.67 -3.93 -9.33
N ASN A 98 -1.39 -4.24 -9.06
CA ASN A 98 -0.52 -4.90 -10.03
C ASN A 98 -1.03 -6.29 -10.39
N LYS A 99 -1.51 -7.08 -9.42
CA LYS A 99 -2.06 -8.41 -9.70
C LYS A 99 -3.29 -8.34 -10.61
N LYS A 100 -4.17 -7.35 -10.40
CA LYS A 100 -5.33 -7.12 -11.27
C LYS A 100 -4.91 -6.70 -12.68
N ALA A 101 -3.93 -5.80 -12.79
CA ALA A 101 -3.39 -5.37 -14.08
C ALA A 101 -2.78 -6.57 -14.86
N ASP A 102 -2.00 -7.41 -14.20
CA ASP A 102 -1.41 -8.61 -14.80
C ASP A 102 -2.47 -9.55 -15.37
N THR A 103 -3.57 -9.78 -14.64
CA THR A 103 -4.66 -10.65 -15.12
C THR A 103 -5.41 -10.09 -16.33
N ILE A 104 -5.54 -8.77 -16.43
CA ILE A 104 -6.20 -8.12 -17.57
C ILE A 104 -5.29 -8.24 -18.80
N ILE A 105 -4.01 -7.90 -18.64
CA ILE A 105 -3.01 -7.99 -19.72
C ILE A 105 -2.87 -9.44 -20.21
N GLU A 106 -2.87 -10.41 -19.30
CA GLU A 106 -2.82 -11.83 -19.65
C GLU A 106 -4.10 -12.27 -20.39
N GLY A 107 -5.27 -11.83 -19.95
CA GLY A 107 -6.54 -12.07 -20.64
C GLY A 107 -6.59 -11.49 -22.06
N GLU A 108 -5.97 -10.32 -22.28
CA GLU A 108 -5.83 -9.72 -23.61
C GLU A 108 -4.81 -10.44 -24.48
N ARG A 109 -3.67 -10.86 -23.93
CA ARG A 109 -2.67 -11.65 -24.65
C ARG A 109 -3.23 -12.97 -25.14
N LEU A 110 -3.98 -13.68 -24.29
CA LEU A 110 -4.62 -14.95 -24.64
C LEU A 110 -5.65 -14.76 -25.77
N LYS A 111 -6.41 -13.65 -25.77
CA LYS A 111 -7.31 -13.30 -26.88
C LYS A 111 -6.56 -12.93 -28.17
N ARG A 112 -5.41 -12.24 -28.05
CA ARG A 112 -4.58 -11.82 -29.20
C ARG A 112 -3.88 -13.00 -29.86
N ASP A 113 -3.44 -13.98 -29.07
CA ASP A 113 -2.71 -15.15 -29.55
C ASP A 113 -3.64 -16.32 -29.93
N GLY A 114 -4.96 -16.09 -29.95
CA GLY A 114 -5.96 -17.06 -30.43
C GLY A 114 -6.17 -18.28 -29.53
N ILE A 115 -5.67 -18.26 -28.29
CA ILE A 115 -5.84 -19.37 -27.33
C ILE A 115 -7.21 -19.22 -26.65
N PRO A 116 -8.17 -20.15 -26.86
CA PRO A 116 -9.48 -20.07 -26.25
C PRO A 116 -9.37 -20.02 -24.73
N THR A 117 -9.99 -19.02 -24.11
CA THR A 117 -10.02 -18.84 -22.64
C THR A 117 -10.83 -19.92 -21.91
N ASP A 118 -11.44 -20.85 -22.67
CA ASP A 118 -12.32 -21.92 -22.20
C ASP A 118 -11.58 -23.06 -21.49
N PHE A 119 -10.26 -23.18 -21.69
CA PHE A 119 -9.45 -24.21 -21.00
C PHE A 119 -9.19 -23.91 -19.51
N ARG A 120 -9.58 -22.74 -19.00
CA ARG A 120 -9.40 -22.38 -17.58
C ARG A 120 -10.50 -22.94 -16.67
N GLU A 121 -11.65 -23.35 -17.20
CA GLU A 121 -12.72 -23.98 -16.41
C GLU A 121 -12.44 -25.45 -16.07
N LEU A 122 -11.74 -26.18 -16.95
CA LEU A 122 -11.41 -27.61 -16.75
C LEU A 122 -10.31 -27.86 -15.72
N SER A 123 -9.43 -26.89 -15.45
CA SER A 123 -8.42 -27.02 -14.39
C SER A 123 -8.99 -26.76 -12.97
N SER A 124 -10.21 -26.27 -12.87
CA SER A 124 -10.94 -26.01 -11.61
C SER A 124 -11.92 -27.13 -11.23
N ALA A 125 -12.05 -28.18 -12.04
CA ALA A 125 -12.80 -29.37 -11.65
C ALA A 125 -12.11 -30.04 -10.44
N PRO A 126 -12.88 -30.45 -9.41
CA PRO A 126 -12.30 -31.03 -8.20
C PRO A 126 -11.51 -32.30 -8.56
N LYS A 127 -10.23 -32.30 -8.18
CA LYS A 127 -9.19 -33.31 -8.48
C LYS A 127 -9.57 -34.79 -8.21
N LYS A 128 -10.73 -35.05 -7.60
CA LYS A 128 -11.18 -36.39 -7.18
C LYS A 128 -11.65 -37.29 -8.34
N GLU A 129 -11.96 -36.73 -9.50
CA GLU A 129 -12.47 -37.51 -10.65
C GLU A 129 -11.37 -38.22 -11.44
N TYR A 130 -10.12 -37.76 -11.35
CA TYR A 130 -8.99 -38.37 -12.05
C TYR A 130 -8.42 -39.61 -11.33
N ASP A 131 -8.54 -39.67 -10.00
CA ASP A 131 -7.98 -40.78 -9.20
C ASP A 131 -8.79 -42.09 -9.35
N GLU A 132 -10.05 -42.03 -9.78
CA GLU A 132 -10.89 -43.21 -10.01
C GLU A 132 -10.59 -43.90 -11.35
N LEU A 133 -10.02 -43.19 -12.33
CA LEU A 133 -9.72 -43.73 -13.66
C LEU A 133 -8.43 -44.57 -13.72
N PHE A 134 -7.53 -44.41 -12.74
CA PHE A 134 -6.26 -45.15 -12.67
C PHE A 134 -6.27 -46.27 -11.62
N LYS A 135 -7.42 -46.52 -10.99
CA LYS A 135 -7.61 -47.62 -10.04
C LYS A 135 -8.08 -48.86 -10.81
N LYS A 136 -7.15 -49.50 -11.52
CA LYS A 136 -7.36 -50.84 -12.10
C LYS A 136 -6.30 -51.79 -11.60
#